data_AF-A0A151T1F3-F1
#
_entry.id   AF-A0A151T1F3-F1
#
_cell.length_a   1.000
_cell.length_b   1.000
_cell.length_c   1.000
_cell.angle_alpha   90.00
_cell.angle_beta   90.00
_cell.angle_gamma   90.00
#
_symmetry.space_group_name_H-M   'P 1'
#
loop_
_entity.id
_entity.type
_entity.pdbx_description
1 polymer ?
#
loop_
_entity_poly.entity_id
_entity_poly.type
_entity_poly.pdbx_seq_one_letter_code
_entity_poly.pdbx_strand_id
1 'polypeptide(L)' 'METSLPFGWKPLHIDRYDGTTDSDEHIDLYTTQINIYTNEDAILCRVFLTSLKGTALNWYTQLPVESIDSFGTLVG' A
#
# COMPACT_ATOMS: atom_id res chain seq x y z
N MET A 1 11.74 -12.06 8.35
CA MET A 1 11.42 -12.97 7.24
C MET A 1 10.98 -12.10 6.08
N GLU A 2 11.68 -12.16 4.96
CA GLU A 2 11.34 -11.38 3.77
C GLU A 2 10.09 -12.01 3.15
N THR A 3 8.93 -11.36 3.30
CA THR A 3 7.69 -11.82 2.69
C THR A 3 7.79 -11.61 1.17
N SER A 4 8.06 -12.69 0.46
CA SER A 4 8.02 -12.71 -1.00
C SER A 4 6.61 -12.39 -1.48
N LEU A 5 6.49 -11.61 -2.56
CA LEU A 5 5.19 -11.37 -3.17
C LEU A 5 4.52 -12.71 -3.56
N PRO A 6 3.19 -12.84 -3.43
CA PRO A 6 2.45 -14.02 -3.85
C PRO A 6 2.79 -14.43 -5.28
N PHE A 7 2.88 -15.74 -5.53
CA PHE A 7 3.10 -16.26 -6.88
C PHE A 7 1.94 -15.85 -7.80
N GLY A 8 2.25 -15.14 -8.89
CA GLY A 8 1.24 -14.57 -9.79
C GLY A 8 0.84 -13.12 -9.50
N TRP A 9 1.60 -12.42 -8.64
CA TRP A 9 1.42 -10.99 -8.39
C TRP A 9 1.36 -10.19 -9.69
N LYS A 10 0.27 -9.46 -9.87
CA LYS A 10 0.13 -8.48 -10.96
C LYS A 10 0.20 -7.06 -10.41
N PRO A 11 0.75 -6.11 -11.18
CA PRO A 11 0.65 -4.70 -10.83
C PRO A 11 -0.82 -4.35 -10.57
N LEU A 12 -1.07 -3.62 -9.50
CA LEU A 12 -2.41 -3.13 -9.20
C LEU A 12 -2.90 -2.28 -10.35
N HIS A 13 -4.14 -2.51 -10.75
CA HIS A 13 -4.79 -1.69 -11.75
C HIS A 13 -5.52 -0.54 -11.06
N ILE A 14 -4.78 0.20 -10.24
CA ILE A 14 -5.24 1.42 -9.57
C ILE A 14 -4.27 2.54 -9.95
N ASP A 15 -4.78 3.75 -10.05
CA ASP A 15 -3.92 4.91 -10.27
C ASP A 15 -3.01 5.13 -9.06
N ARG A 16 -1.77 5.52 -9.34
CA ARG A 16 -0.86 5.84 -8.24
C ARG A 16 -1.33 7.11 -7.54
N TYR A 17 -1.45 7.02 -6.22
CA TYR A 17 -1.88 8.10 -5.35
C TYR A 17 -0.77 9.13 -5.16
N ASP A 18 -1.02 10.38 -5.51
CA ASP A 18 -0.10 11.50 -5.27
C ASP A 18 -0.43 12.35 -4.04
N GLY A 19 -1.53 12.03 -3.34
CA GLY A 19 -2.04 12.87 -2.25
C GLY A 19 -3.06 13.92 -2.68
N THR A 20 -3.48 13.94 -3.96
CA THR A 20 -4.43 14.93 -4.47
C THR A 20 -5.83 14.38 -4.73
N THR A 21 -5.95 13.05 -4.89
CA THR A 21 -7.21 12.34 -5.02
C THR A 21 -7.76 11.94 -3.64
N ASP A 22 -8.99 11.44 -3.61
CA ASP A 22 -9.61 10.93 -2.40
C ASP A 22 -8.81 9.76 -1.81
N SER A 23 -8.38 9.89 -0.55
CA SER A 23 -7.57 8.89 0.14
C SER A 23 -8.38 7.63 0.44
N ASP A 24 -9.63 7.79 0.85
CA ASP A 24 -10.51 6.68 1.22
C ASP A 24 -10.86 5.81 0.01
N GLU A 25 -11.17 6.43 -1.14
CA GLU A 25 -11.39 5.72 -2.39
C GLU A 25 -10.15 4.94 -2.84
N HIS A 26 -8.96 5.56 -2.73
CA HIS A 26 -7.71 4.87 -3.05
C HIS A 26 -7.46 3.68 -2.11
N ILE A 27 -7.68 3.85 -0.81
CA ILE A 27 -7.51 2.80 0.20
C ILE A 27 -8.51 1.66 -0.01
N ASP A 28 -9.76 1.95 -0.34
CA ASP A 28 -10.79 0.94 -0.61
C ASP A 28 -10.45 0.12 -1.87
N LEU A 29 -10.11 0.79 -2.97
CA LEU A 29 -9.69 0.15 -4.23
C LEU A 29 -8.42 -0.69 -4.03
N TYR A 30 -7.44 -0.13 -3.31
CA TYR A 30 -6.21 -0.81 -2.95
C TYR A 30 -6.52 -2.09 -2.15
N THR A 31 -7.21 -1.95 -1.03
CA THR A 31 -7.53 -3.07 -0.14
C THR A 31 -8.30 -4.16 -0.87
N THR A 32 -9.31 -3.78 -1.65
CA THR A 32 -10.11 -4.70 -2.46
C THR A 32 -9.26 -5.50 -3.45
N GLN A 33 -8.30 -4.87 -4.14
CA GLN A 33 -7.43 -5.59 -5.08
C GLN A 33 -6.41 -6.50 -4.39
N ILE A 34 -5.81 -6.04 -3.28
CA ILE A 34 -4.79 -6.83 -2.58
C ILE A 34 -5.40 -8.06 -1.93
N ASN A 35 -6.59 -7.91 -1.34
CA ASN A 35 -7.31 -8.99 -0.67
C ASN A 35 -7.62 -10.19 -1.61
N ILE A 36 -7.59 -9.98 -2.93
CA ILE A 36 -7.67 -11.06 -3.93
C ILE A 36 -6.43 -11.98 -3.89
N TYR A 37 -5.26 -11.43 -3.56
CA TYR A 37 -3.98 -12.14 -3.54
C TYR A 37 -3.55 -12.54 -2.12
N THR A 38 -3.75 -11.65 -1.14
CA THR A 38 -3.30 -11.85 0.24
C THR A 38 -4.01 -10.89 1.19
N ASN A 39 -4.16 -11.32 2.44
CA ASN A 39 -4.65 -10.49 3.52
C ASN A 39 -3.57 -10.29 4.62
N GLU A 40 -2.29 -10.48 4.26
CA GLU A 40 -1.15 -10.23 5.16
C GLU A 40 -0.76 -8.76 5.17
N ASP A 41 -0.80 -8.14 6.36
CA ASP A 41 -0.41 -6.73 6.58
C ASP A 41 0.99 -6.39 6.06
N ALA A 42 1.94 -7.30 6.20
CA ALA A 42 3.31 -7.09 5.72
C ALA A 42 3.36 -6.93 4.18
N ILE A 43 2.54 -7.69 3.45
CA ILE A 43 2.45 -7.57 1.99
C ILE A 43 1.64 -6.33 1.61
N LEU A 44 0.54 -6.06 2.32
CA LEU A 44 -0.24 -4.83 2.18
C LEU A 44 0.64 -3.59 2.33
N CYS A 45 1.50 -3.49 3.35
CA CYS A 45 2.37 -2.32 3.51
C CYS A 45 3.41 -2.21 2.39
N ARG A 46 4.04 -3.34 2.04
CA ARG A 46 5.09 -3.37 1.01
C ARG A 46 4.58 -2.96 -0.36
N VAL A 47 3.37 -3.41 -0.70
CA VAL A 47 2.75 -3.12 -1.98
C VAL A 47 2.12 -1.73 -1.97
N PHE A 48 1.68 -1.22 -0.83
CA PHE A 48 1.08 0.10 -0.74
C PHE A 48 2.07 1.18 -1.19
N LEU A 49 3.35 1.03 -0.83
CA LEU A 49 4.42 1.88 -1.36
C LEU A 49 4.40 1.96 -2.91
N THR A 50 4.10 0.85 -3.60
CA THR A 50 4.07 0.80 -5.07
C THR A 50 2.85 1.48 -5.69
N SER A 51 1.79 1.69 -4.90
CA SER A 51 0.61 2.45 -5.28
C SER A 51 0.75 3.95 -5.01
N LEU A 52 1.82 4.40 -4.35
CA LEU A 52 2.09 5.82 -4.13
C LEU A 52 2.96 6.41 -5.24
N LYS A 53 2.79 7.70 -5.52
CA LYS A 53 3.68 8.51 -6.36
C LYS A 53 3.88 9.90 -5.74
N GLY A 54 4.85 10.65 -6.25
CA GLY A 54 5.03 12.06 -5.92
C GLY A 54 5.18 12.31 -4.42
N THR A 55 4.39 13.26 -3.90
CA THR A 55 4.46 13.72 -2.51
C THR A 55 4.06 12.64 -1.51
N ALA A 56 3.03 11.83 -1.83
CA ALA A 56 2.59 10.74 -0.95
C ALA A 56 3.65 9.65 -0.80
N LEU A 57 4.33 9.29 -1.90
CA LEU A 57 5.45 8.34 -1.84
C LEU A 57 6.60 8.90 -0.99
N ASN A 58 6.95 10.17 -1.21
CA ASN A 58 8.02 10.83 -0.47
C ASN A 58 7.74 10.92 1.03
N TRP A 59 6.48 11.19 1.41
CA TRP A 59 6.02 11.15 2.80
C TRP A 59 6.18 9.74 3.39
N TYR A 60 5.73 8.70 2.68
CA TYR A 60 5.83 7.33 3.14
C TYR A 60 7.29 6.86 3.32
N THR A 61 8.18 7.21 2.38
CA THR A 61 9.61 6.86 2.48
C THR A 61 10.35 7.62 3.59
N GLN A 62 9.81 8.74 4.05
CA GLN A 62 10.35 9.51 5.16
C GLN A 62 9.86 9.02 6.53
N LEU A 63 8.87 8.13 6.57
CA LEU A 63 8.43 7.52 7.82
C LEU A 63 9.56 6.64 8.36
N PRO A 64 9.79 6.64 9.69
CA PRO A 64 10.78 5.77 10.29
C PRO A 64 10.45 4.30 9.97
N VAL A 65 11.48 3.53 9.66
CA VAL A 65 11.40 2.06 9.63
C VAL A 65 10.79 1.61 10.95
N GLU A 66 9.77 0.74 10.90
CA GLU A 66 8.95 0.28 12.05
C GLU A 66 7.88 1.25 12.57
N SER A 67 7.61 2.39 11.92
CA SER A 67 6.43 3.22 12.30
C SER A 67 5.10 2.70 11.75
N ILE A 68 5.14 1.77 10.79
CA ILE A 68 3.96 1.14 10.21
C ILE A 68 4.02 -0.35 10.54
N ASP A 69 3.49 -0.71 11.70
CA ASP A 69 3.33 -2.10 12.12
C ASP A 69 2.16 -2.81 11.42
N SER A 70 1.19 -2.04 10.88
CA SER A 70 0.00 -2.58 10.23
C SER A 70 -0.58 -1.60 9.23
N PHE A 71 -1.29 -2.11 8.21
CA PHE A 71 -1.92 -1.24 7.22
C PHE A 71 -2.93 -0.29 7.86
N GLY A 72 -3.60 -0.73 8.94
CA GLY A 72 -4.53 0.10 9.71
C GLY A 72 -3.93 1.40 10.27
N THR A 73 -2.61 1.47 10.49
CA THR A 73 -1.95 2.72 10.93
C THR A 73 -1.90 3.79 9.83
N LEU A 74 -2.05 3.41 8.57
CA LEU A 74 -2.10 4.33 7.42
C LEU A 74 -3.51 4.88 7.15
N VAL A 75 -4.55 4.18 7.65
CA VAL A 75 -5.97 4.47 7.38
C VAL A 75 -6.62 5.25 8.54
N GLY A 76 -5.84 5.54 9.60
CA GLY A 76 -6.31 6.22 10.82
C GLY A 76 -6.21 7.73 10.78
#